data_AF-A0A6F8YU46-F1
#
_entry.id   AF-A0A6F8YU46-F1
#
_cell.length_a   1.000
_cell.length_b   1.000
_cell.length_c   1.000
_cell.angle_alpha   90.00
_cell.angle_beta   90.00
_cell.angle_gamma   90.00
#
_symmetry.space_group_name_H-M   'P 1'
#
loop_
_entity.id
_entity.type
_entity.pdbx_description
1 polymer ?
#
loop_
_entity_poly.entity_id
_entity_poly.type
_entity_poly.pdbx_seq_one_letter_code
_entity_poly.pdbx_strand_id
1 'polypeptide(L)'
;MWRRRCVTLRRKAAGGFVAEPPKRGKLGAMSWSDSIAVIGLACRVPGADSAAALWRLLRAGGCAITPTDRWESAEPGGGYGGFLDDVAGFDAAFFGIAPREAAAMDPQQRLALELGWSAVEDAGVLPAALAGTATGVFVGAMGGDYAVLAARGGAATLSPHTFTGVQRGMIANRLSYVLGARGPSLTVDTGQSSSLVAVQLACESLLRGESTVALAGGVNLLLTPEQGLAAARAGALSPSGDSRPFDVAANGFVRAEGGAFVLLKPAAAAAADGDEVYCLLRGGAVNNDGGGESVAAPQVRAQAEVIRLACANAGWRRPSWATSSCTAPAPARATRSRRRRSARRWAPAGPPASRCWSARSSRTSATWRPPPASWALSRWPWRCAAASCRRASTTPHRTRRSRSTS
;
A
#
# COMPACT_ATOMS: atom_id res chain seq x y z
N MET A 1 -4.94 26.90 1.47
CA MET A 1 -3.88 26.34 0.58
C MET A 1 -4.47 25.35 -0.42
N TRP A 2 -5.60 24.72 -0.06
CA TRP A 2 -6.34 23.73 -0.84
C TRP A 2 -7.07 24.33 -2.06
N ARG A 3 -7.67 25.53 -1.92
CA ARG A 3 -8.25 26.30 -3.05
C ARG A 3 -7.29 26.59 -4.22
N ARG A 4 -5.98 26.59 -4.00
CA ARG A 4 -4.97 26.77 -5.07
C ARG A 4 -4.60 25.47 -5.78
N ARG A 5 -4.90 24.29 -5.20
CA ARG A 5 -4.67 22.98 -5.83
C ARG A 5 -5.87 22.52 -6.67
N CYS A 6 -7.08 23.02 -6.39
CA CYS A 6 -8.31 22.65 -7.12
C CYS A 6 -8.51 23.33 -8.49
N VAL A 7 -7.67 24.30 -8.90
CA VAL A 7 -7.85 24.98 -10.19
C VAL A 7 -6.57 24.89 -11.02
N THR A 8 -6.47 23.85 -11.85
CA THR A 8 -5.63 23.91 -13.06
C THR A 8 -6.39 23.29 -14.23
N LEU A 9 -7.26 24.09 -14.84
CA LEU A 9 -7.77 23.83 -16.18
C LEU A 9 -6.63 24.01 -17.20
N ARG A 10 -6.53 23.01 -18.07
CA ARG A 10 -5.57 22.76 -19.16
C ARG A 10 -4.88 23.97 -19.79
N ARG A 11 -3.57 23.81 -20.04
CA ARG A 11 -2.88 24.34 -21.23
C ARG A 11 -2.00 23.25 -21.84
N LYS A 12 -2.29 22.87 -23.09
CA LYS A 12 -1.50 21.93 -23.90
C LYS A 12 -0.18 22.61 -24.32
N ALA A 13 0.94 21.93 -24.13
CA ALA A 13 2.22 22.21 -24.80
C ALA A 13 2.86 20.88 -25.25
N ALA A 14 3.73 20.98 -26.25
CA ALA A 14 3.97 20.00 -27.32
C ALA A 14 4.64 18.66 -26.95
N GLY A 15 4.28 17.64 -27.72
CA GLY A 15 5.27 16.77 -28.40
C GLY A 15 6.05 15.77 -27.56
N GLY A 16 5.36 14.78 -26.99
CA GLY A 16 5.95 13.52 -26.52
C GLY A 16 4.83 12.53 -26.21
N PHE A 17 5.03 11.23 -26.42
CA PHE A 17 4.07 10.19 -26.02
C PHE A 17 4.03 10.11 -24.48
N VAL A 18 3.31 11.05 -23.86
CA VAL A 18 2.94 11.00 -22.46
C VAL A 18 1.77 10.04 -22.37
N ALA A 19 1.97 8.88 -21.74
CA ALA A 19 0.88 7.97 -21.46
C ALA A 19 -0.16 8.68 -20.61
N GLU A 20 -1.38 8.77 -21.13
CA GLU A 20 -2.47 9.47 -20.46
C GLU A 20 -2.82 8.78 -19.13
N PRO A 21 -3.24 9.55 -18.11
CA PRO A 21 -3.75 8.99 -16.85
C PRO A 21 -4.96 8.08 -17.11
N PRO A 22 -5.33 7.19 -16.15
CA PRO A 22 -6.56 6.41 -16.26
C PRO A 22 -7.73 7.34 -16.55
N LYS A 23 -8.44 7.07 -17.65
CA LYS A 23 -9.62 7.82 -18.06
C LYS A 23 -10.84 7.03 -17.65
N ARG A 24 -11.85 7.75 -17.16
CA ARG A 24 -13.17 7.17 -16.94
C ARG A 24 -13.94 7.09 -18.26
N GLY A 25 -14.93 6.21 -18.28
CA GLY A 25 -15.86 6.10 -19.39
C GLY A 25 -17.27 5.80 -18.90
N LYS A 26 -18.27 6.04 -19.76
CA LYS A 26 -19.65 5.65 -19.47
C LYS A 26 -19.81 4.14 -19.60
N LEU A 27 -20.60 3.55 -18.72
CA LEU A 27 -21.01 2.15 -18.86
C LEU A 27 -22.08 2.03 -19.97
N GLY A 28 -21.88 1.09 -20.88
CA GLY A 28 -22.92 0.68 -21.84
C GLY A 28 -23.96 -0.24 -21.20
N ALA A 29 -25.07 -0.49 -21.90
CA ALA A 29 -26.14 -1.40 -21.48
C ALA A 29 -25.69 -2.87 -21.52
N MET A 30 -24.88 -3.29 -20.54
CA MET A 30 -24.62 -4.70 -20.24
C MET A 30 -25.05 -5.00 -18.81
N SER A 31 -25.52 -6.23 -18.56
CA SER A 31 -25.96 -6.67 -17.23
C SER A 31 -24.76 -6.89 -16.29
N TRP A 32 -24.24 -5.80 -15.73
CA TRP A 32 -23.27 -5.79 -14.64
C TRP A 32 -23.96 -5.76 -13.27
N SER A 33 -25.14 -6.39 -13.15
CA SER A 33 -26.08 -6.18 -12.04
C SER A 33 -25.48 -6.39 -10.66
N ASP A 34 -24.51 -7.30 -10.54
CA ASP A 34 -23.88 -7.64 -9.25
C ASP A 34 -22.47 -7.03 -9.08
N SER A 35 -22.08 -6.11 -9.96
CA SER A 35 -20.76 -5.46 -9.93
C SER A 35 -20.83 -4.10 -9.27
N ILE A 36 -19.72 -3.70 -8.64
CA ILE A 36 -19.58 -2.37 -8.04
C ILE A 36 -18.68 -1.52 -8.95
N ALA A 37 -19.14 -0.33 -9.31
CA ALA A 37 -18.39 0.63 -10.10
C ALA A 37 -17.53 1.52 -9.18
N VAL A 38 -16.29 1.76 -9.59
CA VAL A 38 -15.42 2.80 -9.04
C VAL A 38 -15.64 4.08 -9.83
N ILE A 39 -16.34 5.05 -9.24
CA ILE A 39 -16.75 6.30 -9.92
C ILE A 39 -15.85 7.50 -9.58
N GLY A 40 -15.12 7.43 -8.47
CA GLY A 40 -14.16 8.45 -8.04
C GLY A 40 -12.93 7.85 -7.39
N LEU A 41 -11.79 8.53 -7.50
CA LEU A 41 -10.50 8.13 -6.95
C LEU A 41 -9.70 9.35 -6.47
N ALA A 42 -9.08 9.24 -5.30
CA ALA A 42 -8.04 10.15 -4.87
C ALA A 42 -6.92 9.39 -4.15
N CYS A 43 -5.68 9.83 -4.32
CA CYS A 43 -4.55 9.30 -3.55
C CYS A 43 -3.47 10.35 -3.34
N ARG A 44 -2.73 10.18 -2.24
CA ARG A 44 -1.49 10.91 -1.94
C ARG A 44 -0.51 9.91 -1.36
N VAL A 45 0.62 9.76 -2.02
CA VAL A 45 1.69 8.82 -1.66
C VAL A 45 3.06 9.50 -1.88
N PRO A 46 4.16 8.95 -1.36
CA PRO A 46 5.48 9.54 -1.53
C PRO A 46 5.81 9.79 -3.00
N GLY A 47 6.24 11.02 -3.33
CA GLY A 47 6.54 11.44 -4.69
C GLY A 47 5.33 11.63 -5.63
N ALA A 48 4.10 11.50 -5.13
CA ALA A 48 2.89 11.68 -5.93
C ALA A 48 1.68 12.15 -5.11
N ASP A 49 1.20 13.35 -5.39
CA ASP A 49 0.06 13.98 -4.71
C ASP A 49 -1.31 13.70 -5.34
N SER A 50 -1.35 12.87 -6.39
CA SER A 50 -2.54 12.54 -7.18
C SER A 50 -2.37 11.23 -7.94
N ALA A 51 -3.48 10.61 -8.37
CA ALA A 51 -3.46 9.39 -9.18
C ALA A 51 -2.68 9.57 -10.51
N ALA A 52 -2.79 10.75 -11.13
CA ALA A 52 -2.04 11.07 -12.34
C ALA A 52 -0.53 11.23 -12.08
N ALA A 53 -0.13 11.82 -10.95
CA ALA A 53 1.27 11.88 -10.54
C ALA A 53 1.83 10.49 -10.22
N LEU A 54 1.04 9.66 -9.53
CA LEU A 54 1.42 8.28 -9.21
C LEU A 54 1.62 7.46 -10.49
N TRP A 55 0.72 7.59 -11.46
CA TRP A 55 0.87 6.93 -12.75
C TRP A 55 2.17 7.32 -13.46
N ARG A 56 2.51 8.61 -13.48
CA ARG A 56 3.78 9.08 -14.07
C ARG A 56 5.00 8.51 -13.34
N LEU A 57 4.98 8.50 -12.01
CA LEU A 57 6.05 7.94 -11.18
C LEU A 57 6.27 6.45 -11.49
N LEU A 58 5.19 5.66 -11.47
CA LEU A 58 5.23 4.23 -11.75
C LEU A 58 5.71 3.94 -13.19
N ARG A 59 5.21 4.69 -14.17
CA ARG A 59 5.60 4.54 -15.58
C ARG A 59 7.06 4.86 -15.85
N ALA A 60 7.66 5.75 -15.06
CA ALA A 60 9.07 6.08 -15.14
C ALA A 60 9.97 5.09 -14.39
N GLY A 61 9.39 4.11 -13.68
CA GLY A 61 10.16 3.22 -12.77
C GLY A 61 10.76 3.98 -11.58
N GLY A 62 10.12 5.07 -11.15
CA GLY A 62 10.62 5.92 -10.07
C GLY A 62 10.54 5.26 -8.70
N CYS A 63 11.42 5.68 -7.80
CA CYS A 63 11.44 5.27 -6.39
C CYS A 63 11.34 6.51 -5.51
N ALA A 64 10.40 6.48 -4.56
CA ALA A 64 10.18 7.57 -3.60
C ALA A 64 10.63 7.20 -2.18
N ILE A 65 11.47 6.17 -2.06
CA ILE A 65 12.07 5.78 -0.78
C ILE A 65 13.31 6.64 -0.53
N THR A 66 13.38 7.21 0.66
CA THR A 66 14.45 8.13 1.09
C THR A 66 14.88 7.80 2.52
N PRO A 67 16.10 8.17 2.92
CA PRO A 67 16.45 8.24 4.34
C PRO A 67 15.52 9.22 5.07
N THR A 68 15.17 8.92 6.31
CA THR A 68 14.38 9.81 7.16
C THR A 68 15.29 10.74 7.97
N ASP A 69 14.88 11.99 8.11
CA ASP A 69 15.44 12.98 9.04
C ASP A 69 14.54 13.19 10.26
N ARG A 70 13.36 12.55 10.31
CA ARG A 70 12.38 12.71 11.41
C ARG A 70 12.84 12.09 12.72
N TRP A 71 13.73 11.11 12.66
CA TRP A 71 14.36 10.45 13.81
C TRP A 71 15.65 9.77 13.39
N GLU A 72 16.55 9.60 14.35
CA GLU A 72 17.70 8.72 14.19
C GLU A 72 17.27 7.26 14.45
N SER A 73 17.76 6.32 13.64
CA SER A 73 17.55 4.90 13.86
C SER A 73 18.88 4.17 13.92
N ALA A 74 19.12 3.50 15.04
CA ALA A 74 20.27 2.61 15.20
C ALA A 74 20.04 1.22 14.62
N GLU A 75 18.78 0.86 14.29
CA GLU A 75 18.46 -0.45 13.74
C GLU A 75 18.57 -0.44 12.20
N PRO A 76 19.11 -1.52 11.59
CA PRO A 76 19.14 -1.65 10.14
C PRO A 76 17.76 -1.50 9.50
N GLY A 77 17.66 -0.69 8.44
CA GLY A 77 16.42 -0.44 7.71
C GLY A 77 15.45 0.56 8.38
N GLY A 78 15.61 0.84 9.68
CA GLY A 78 14.73 1.77 10.41
C GLY A 78 14.91 3.25 10.06
N GLY A 79 15.98 3.58 9.33
CA GLY A 79 16.28 4.91 8.83
C GLY A 79 15.76 5.21 7.42
N TYR A 80 14.99 4.31 6.79
CA TYR A 80 14.47 4.50 5.44
C TYR A 80 12.94 4.44 5.40
N GLY A 81 12.35 5.20 4.49
CA GLY A 81 10.91 5.18 4.28
C GLY A 81 10.46 5.95 3.05
N GLY A 82 9.22 5.71 2.64
CA GLY A 82 8.51 6.62 1.75
C GLY A 82 7.73 7.62 2.59
N PHE A 83 8.05 8.91 2.50
CA PHE A 83 7.43 9.96 3.30
C PHE A 83 6.60 10.90 2.43
N LEU A 84 5.50 11.39 2.97
CA LEU A 84 4.81 12.53 2.38
C LEU A 84 5.59 13.81 2.69
N ASP A 85 5.60 14.74 1.74
CA ASP A 85 6.27 16.03 1.88
C ASP A 85 5.71 16.85 3.04
N ASP A 86 4.40 16.75 3.28
CA ASP A 86 3.70 17.45 4.35
C ASP A 86 2.60 16.57 4.95
N VAL A 87 2.75 16.26 6.23
CA VAL A 87 1.76 15.56 7.06
C VAL A 87 1.09 16.47 8.09
N ALA A 88 1.58 17.70 8.25
CA ALA A 88 1.07 18.65 9.24
C ALA A 88 0.07 19.65 8.64
N GLY A 89 0.18 19.95 7.35
CA GLY A 89 -0.73 20.84 6.64
C GLY A 89 -2.15 20.30 6.55
N PHE A 90 -3.13 21.19 6.75
CA PHE A 90 -4.55 20.89 6.65
C PHE A 90 -5.38 22.17 6.50
N ASP A 91 -6.34 22.19 5.58
CA ASP A 91 -7.24 23.33 5.37
C ASP A 91 -8.44 23.29 6.34
N ALA A 92 -8.17 23.52 7.62
CA ALA A 92 -9.18 23.34 8.68
C ALA A 92 -10.44 24.19 8.48
N ALA A 93 -10.28 25.43 8.00
CA ALA A 93 -11.39 26.35 7.74
C ALA A 93 -12.33 25.83 6.63
N PHE A 94 -11.79 25.13 5.62
CA PHE A 94 -12.60 24.50 4.58
C PHE A 94 -13.58 23.47 5.14
N PHE A 95 -13.12 22.68 6.12
CA PHE A 95 -13.93 21.65 6.79
C PHE A 95 -14.74 22.19 7.99
N GLY A 96 -14.74 23.50 8.24
CA GLY A 96 -15.42 24.10 9.40
C GLY A 96 -14.79 23.71 10.74
N ILE A 97 -13.52 23.34 10.76
CA ILE A 97 -12.80 22.88 11.94
C ILE A 97 -11.98 24.02 12.53
N ALA A 98 -12.11 24.24 13.84
CA ALA A 98 -11.36 25.28 14.54
C ALA A 98 -9.85 24.96 14.55
N PRO A 99 -8.94 25.97 14.48
CA PRO A 99 -7.49 25.72 14.49
C PRO A 99 -7.01 24.90 15.70
N ARG A 100 -7.59 25.14 16.88
CA ARG A 100 -7.27 24.39 18.11
C ARG A 100 -7.69 22.92 18.03
N GLU A 101 -8.82 22.63 17.37
CA GLU A 101 -9.24 21.25 17.12
C GLU A 101 -8.32 20.59 16.10
N ALA A 102 -8.03 21.26 14.98
CA ALA A 102 -7.15 20.74 13.94
C ALA A 102 -5.74 20.39 14.46
N ALA A 103 -5.21 21.17 15.42
CA ALA A 103 -3.95 20.88 16.08
C ALA A 103 -4.01 19.60 16.94
N ALA A 104 -5.15 19.28 17.54
CA ALA A 104 -5.36 18.06 18.31
C ALA A 104 -5.72 16.84 17.46
N MET A 105 -6.03 17.03 16.17
CA MET A 105 -6.40 15.95 15.25
C MET A 105 -5.18 15.20 14.74
N ASP A 106 -5.25 13.87 14.81
CA ASP A 106 -4.33 12.96 14.14
C ASP A 106 -4.23 13.35 12.65
N PRO A 107 -3.01 13.61 12.13
CA PRO A 107 -2.75 13.78 10.71
C PRO A 107 -3.46 12.77 9.78
N GLN A 108 -3.68 11.54 10.23
CA GLN A 108 -4.43 10.52 9.48
C GLN A 108 -5.90 10.89 9.27
N GLN A 109 -6.56 11.49 10.28
CA GLN A 109 -7.93 12.00 10.14
C GLN A 109 -7.99 13.14 9.12
N ARG A 110 -6.99 14.04 9.16
CA ARG A 110 -6.88 15.20 8.26
C ARG A 110 -6.64 14.77 6.82
N LEU A 111 -5.72 13.84 6.61
CA LEU A 111 -5.45 13.25 5.29
C LEU A 111 -6.67 12.50 4.74
N ALA A 112 -7.37 11.74 5.58
CA ALA A 112 -8.60 11.05 5.20
C ALA A 112 -9.70 12.02 4.76
N LEU A 113 -9.89 13.14 5.47
CA LEU A 113 -10.83 14.19 5.08
C LEU A 113 -10.51 14.78 3.71
N GLU A 114 -9.25 15.17 3.47
CA GLU A 114 -8.84 15.74 2.18
C GLU A 114 -9.01 14.76 1.02
N LEU A 115 -8.59 13.50 1.21
CA LEU A 115 -8.67 12.48 0.16
C LEU A 115 -10.09 11.99 -0.08
N GLY A 116 -10.87 11.78 0.98
CA GLY A 116 -12.27 11.39 0.87
C GLY A 116 -13.10 12.44 0.14
N TRP A 117 -12.90 13.72 0.48
CA TRP A 117 -13.50 14.82 -0.26
C TRP A 117 -13.05 14.85 -1.72
N SER A 118 -11.75 14.72 -1.98
CA SER A 118 -11.21 14.72 -3.34
C SER A 118 -11.74 13.56 -4.19
N ALA A 119 -12.00 12.39 -3.60
CA ALA A 119 -12.59 11.26 -4.32
C ALA A 119 -14.06 11.52 -4.70
N VAL A 120 -14.80 12.24 -3.86
CA VAL A 120 -16.18 12.69 -4.15
C VAL A 120 -16.19 13.75 -5.26
N GLU A 121 -15.27 14.73 -5.20
CA GLU A 121 -15.10 15.73 -6.27
C GLU A 121 -14.67 15.10 -7.59
N ASP A 122 -13.72 14.16 -7.55
CA ASP A 122 -13.28 13.42 -8.72
C ASP A 122 -14.48 12.76 -9.38
N ALA A 123 -15.34 12.07 -8.62
CA ALA A 123 -16.59 11.46 -9.09
C ALA A 123 -17.60 12.42 -9.74
N GLY A 124 -17.41 13.74 -9.61
CA GLY A 124 -18.38 14.74 -10.08
C GLY A 124 -19.64 14.80 -9.22
N VAL A 125 -19.60 14.23 -8.01
CA VAL A 125 -20.72 14.21 -7.08
C VAL A 125 -20.62 15.44 -6.17
N LEU A 126 -21.71 16.19 -6.05
CA LEU A 126 -21.80 17.27 -5.07
C LEU A 126 -21.88 16.66 -3.66
N PRO A 127 -21.02 17.05 -2.70
CA PRO A 127 -21.08 16.52 -1.33
C PRO A 127 -22.45 16.70 -0.67
N ALA A 128 -23.15 17.80 -0.98
CA ALA A 128 -24.51 18.05 -0.50
C ALA A 128 -25.54 16.99 -0.96
N ALA A 129 -25.29 16.29 -2.08
CA ALA A 129 -26.15 15.21 -2.54
C ALA A 129 -26.00 13.93 -1.71
N LEU A 130 -24.93 13.80 -0.91
CA LEU A 130 -24.71 12.67 -0.01
C LEU A 130 -25.34 12.90 1.37
N ALA A 131 -25.66 14.15 1.72
CA ALA A 131 -26.22 14.50 3.01
C ALA A 131 -27.59 13.82 3.22
N GLY A 132 -27.75 13.17 4.36
CA GLY A 132 -28.97 12.43 4.74
C GLY A 132 -29.13 11.07 4.05
N THR A 133 -28.32 10.75 3.05
CA THR A 133 -28.38 9.47 2.33
C THR A 133 -27.71 8.34 3.12
N ALA A 134 -28.03 7.10 2.76
CA ALA A 134 -27.32 5.91 3.25
C ALA A 134 -25.93 5.77 2.58
N THR A 135 -25.12 6.82 2.59
CA THR A 135 -23.74 6.75 2.12
C THR A 135 -22.87 6.12 3.22
N GLY A 136 -22.25 4.98 2.92
CA GLY A 136 -21.32 4.30 3.82
C GLY A 136 -19.90 4.85 3.75
N VAL A 137 -19.15 4.75 4.85
CA VAL A 137 -17.76 5.20 4.96
C VAL A 137 -16.92 4.11 5.63
N PHE A 138 -15.95 3.56 4.90
CA PHE A 138 -15.13 2.43 5.35
C PHE A 138 -13.66 2.78 5.19
N VAL A 139 -12.93 2.94 6.29
CA VAL A 139 -11.54 3.41 6.24
C VAL A 139 -10.60 2.41 6.91
N GLY A 140 -9.66 1.88 6.14
CA GLY A 140 -8.54 1.11 6.67
C GLY A 140 -7.51 2.03 7.30
N ALA A 141 -7.19 1.81 8.58
CA ALA A 141 -6.12 2.52 9.26
C ALA A 141 -5.50 1.62 10.33
N MET A 142 -4.18 1.61 10.38
CA MET A 142 -3.42 0.91 11.41
C MET A 142 -2.46 1.88 12.12
N GLY A 143 -2.06 1.53 13.33
CA GLY A 143 -1.17 2.37 14.13
C GLY A 143 -1.88 3.53 14.82
N GLY A 144 -1.19 4.11 15.80
CA GLY A 144 -1.72 5.16 16.67
C GLY A 144 -0.61 6.12 17.09
N ASP A 145 0.30 6.43 16.17
CA ASP A 145 1.52 7.21 16.46
C ASP A 145 1.19 8.58 17.06
N TYR A 146 0.11 9.24 16.59
CA TYR A 146 -0.29 10.54 17.15
C TYR A 146 -0.84 10.43 18.57
N ALA A 147 -1.52 9.32 18.91
CA ALA A 147 -1.94 9.04 20.28
C ALA A 147 -0.73 8.84 21.21
N VAL A 148 0.33 8.17 20.71
CA VAL A 148 1.60 8.03 21.43
C VAL A 148 2.28 9.39 21.64
N LEU A 149 2.31 10.26 20.62
CA LEU A 149 2.83 11.62 20.73
C LEU A 149 2.05 12.45 21.76
N ALA A 150 0.71 12.39 21.72
CA ALA A 150 -0.13 13.08 22.69
C ALA A 150 0.15 12.58 24.13
N ALA A 151 0.29 11.26 24.32
CA ALA A 151 0.61 10.69 25.62
C ALA A 151 1.97 11.13 26.16
N ARG A 152 2.98 11.32 25.30
CA ARG A 152 4.32 11.81 25.68
C ARG A 152 4.32 13.23 26.21
N GLY A 153 3.39 14.06 25.74
CA GLY A 153 3.20 15.42 26.27
C GLY A 153 2.68 15.44 27.71
N GLY A 154 2.15 14.32 28.20
CA GLY A 154 1.55 14.21 29.53
C GLY A 154 0.19 14.92 29.64
N ALA A 155 -0.44 14.81 30.82
CA ALA A 155 -1.80 15.31 31.06
C ALA A 155 -1.96 16.82 30.78
N ALA A 156 -0.90 17.61 30.94
CA ALA A 156 -0.92 19.05 30.70
C ALA A 156 -1.12 19.43 29.22
N THR A 157 -0.85 18.52 28.28
CA THR A 157 -1.04 18.75 26.83
C THR A 157 -2.42 18.34 26.33
N LEU A 158 -3.23 17.71 27.18
CA LEU A 158 -4.58 17.28 26.82
C LEU A 158 -5.51 18.50 26.72
N SER A 159 -6.14 18.65 25.56
CA SER A 159 -7.24 19.58 25.30
C SER A 159 -8.58 18.85 25.21
N PRO A 160 -9.73 19.58 25.26
CA PRO A 160 -11.05 18.99 25.01
C PRO A 160 -11.19 18.28 23.66
N HIS A 161 -10.34 18.61 22.69
CA HIS A 161 -10.35 17.99 21.35
C HIS A 161 -9.50 16.72 21.27
N THR A 162 -8.70 16.41 22.29
CA THR A 162 -7.75 15.28 22.21
C THR A 162 -8.47 13.95 22.06
N PHE A 163 -9.58 13.76 22.78
CA PHE A 163 -10.35 12.51 22.75
C PHE A 163 -10.79 12.14 21.33
N THR A 164 -11.46 13.07 20.64
CA THR A 164 -11.88 12.86 19.25
C THR A 164 -10.71 12.99 18.26
N GLY A 165 -9.66 13.70 18.64
CA GLY A 165 -8.48 13.96 17.83
C GLY A 165 -7.58 12.73 17.63
N VAL A 166 -7.49 11.83 18.60
CA VAL A 166 -6.61 10.63 18.51
C VAL A 166 -7.36 9.32 18.35
N GLN A 167 -8.69 9.30 18.54
CA GLN A 167 -9.49 8.09 18.43
C GLN A 167 -9.57 7.61 16.97
N ARG A 168 -9.13 6.37 16.71
CA ARG A 168 -9.11 5.78 15.36
C ARG A 168 -10.46 5.77 14.67
N GLY A 169 -11.54 5.44 15.39
CA GLY A 169 -12.90 5.47 14.84
C GLY A 169 -13.32 6.83 14.26
N MET A 170 -12.67 7.93 14.70
CA MET A 170 -12.96 9.26 14.16
C MET A 170 -12.44 9.48 12.74
N ILE A 171 -11.56 8.63 12.21
CA ILE A 171 -11.10 8.71 10.83
C ILE A 171 -12.29 8.54 9.87
N ALA A 172 -13.11 7.52 10.06
CA ALA A 172 -14.34 7.32 9.28
C ALA A 172 -15.45 8.28 9.71
N ASN A 173 -15.68 8.45 11.02
CA ASN A 173 -16.82 9.23 11.51
C ASN A 173 -16.75 10.71 11.12
N ARG A 174 -15.56 11.32 11.03
CA ARG A 174 -15.43 12.71 10.57
C ARG A 174 -15.77 12.87 9.09
N LEU A 175 -15.43 11.90 8.25
CA LEU A 175 -15.86 11.86 6.86
C LEU A 175 -17.39 11.78 6.76
N SER A 176 -18.02 10.87 7.52
CA SER A 176 -19.48 10.78 7.58
C SER A 176 -20.12 12.08 8.06
N TYR A 177 -19.54 12.71 9.09
CA TYR A 177 -20.01 13.98 9.64
C TYR A 177 -19.94 15.12 8.62
N VAL A 178 -18.78 15.30 7.97
CA VAL A 178 -18.57 16.36 6.95
C VAL A 178 -19.46 16.17 5.73
N LEU A 179 -19.69 14.93 5.30
CA LEU A 179 -20.55 14.61 4.16
C LEU A 179 -22.05 14.60 4.52
N GLY A 180 -22.40 14.68 5.82
CA GLY A 180 -23.77 14.49 6.29
C GLY A 180 -24.32 13.08 6.05
N ALA A 181 -23.46 12.09 5.82
CA ALA A 181 -23.82 10.73 5.45
C ALA A 181 -24.40 9.94 6.64
N ARG A 182 -25.37 9.05 6.36
CA ARG A 182 -26.10 8.25 7.36
C ARG A 182 -25.95 6.73 7.20
N GLY A 183 -25.10 6.27 6.28
CA GLY A 183 -24.78 4.84 6.15
C GLY A 183 -23.80 4.35 7.23
N PRO A 184 -23.37 3.08 7.16
CA PRO A 184 -22.35 2.53 8.07
C PRO A 184 -21.06 3.35 8.05
N SER A 185 -20.46 3.61 9.22
CA SER A 185 -19.21 4.34 9.35
C SER A 185 -18.21 3.55 10.20
N LEU A 186 -17.19 2.99 9.56
CA LEU A 186 -16.28 2.02 10.16
C LEU A 186 -14.83 2.35 9.87
N THR A 187 -14.01 2.32 10.92
CA THR A 187 -12.55 2.23 10.78
C THR A 187 -12.13 0.78 10.98
N VAL A 188 -11.37 0.23 10.03
CA VAL A 188 -11.02 -1.19 9.94
C VAL A 188 -9.53 -1.34 10.20
N ASP A 189 -9.17 -2.24 11.12
CA ASP A 189 -7.78 -2.62 11.38
C ASP A 189 -7.64 -4.13 11.25
N THR A 190 -7.14 -4.57 10.09
CA THR A 190 -6.71 -5.94 9.82
C THR A 190 -5.20 -5.99 9.56
N GLY A 191 -4.46 -5.02 10.10
CA GLY A 191 -3.04 -4.81 9.79
C GLY A 191 -2.82 -4.34 8.35
N GLN A 192 -1.89 -4.97 7.63
CA GLN A 192 -1.44 -4.52 6.31
C GLN A 192 -2.51 -4.62 5.20
N SER A 193 -3.61 -5.35 5.43
CA SER A 193 -4.72 -5.51 4.46
C SER A 193 -5.89 -4.55 4.68
N SER A 194 -5.82 -3.68 5.69
CA SER A 194 -6.96 -2.89 6.20
C SER A 194 -7.73 -2.12 5.13
N SER A 195 -7.04 -1.44 4.21
CA SER A 195 -7.69 -0.65 3.15
C SER A 195 -8.43 -1.52 2.12
N LEU A 196 -7.89 -2.70 1.79
CA LEU A 196 -8.55 -3.62 0.86
C LEU A 196 -9.74 -4.31 1.51
N VAL A 197 -9.66 -4.63 2.80
CA VAL A 197 -10.80 -5.14 3.57
C VAL A 197 -11.88 -4.06 3.71
N ALA A 198 -11.52 -2.80 3.90
CA ALA A 198 -12.48 -1.69 3.92
C ALA A 198 -13.23 -1.57 2.58
N VAL A 199 -12.55 -1.72 1.43
CA VAL A 199 -13.19 -1.77 0.11
C VAL A 199 -14.12 -2.98 -0.01
N GLN A 200 -13.72 -4.16 0.46
CA GLN A 200 -14.59 -5.35 0.45
C GLN A 200 -15.87 -5.12 1.27
N LEU A 201 -15.76 -4.58 2.50
CA LEU A 201 -16.90 -4.31 3.36
C LEU A 201 -17.85 -3.26 2.73
N ALA A 202 -17.29 -2.25 2.07
CA ALA A 202 -18.06 -1.28 1.31
C ALA A 202 -18.84 -1.93 0.16
N CYS A 203 -18.20 -2.82 -0.62
CA CYS A 203 -18.87 -3.58 -1.66
C CYS A 203 -20.01 -4.45 -1.09
N GLU A 204 -19.78 -5.14 0.02
CA GLU A 204 -20.81 -5.95 0.67
C GLU A 204 -21.99 -5.11 1.17
N SER A 205 -21.72 -3.94 1.76
CA SER A 205 -22.77 -3.01 2.22
C SER A 205 -23.61 -2.49 1.06
N LEU A 206 -22.99 -2.18 -0.09
CA LEU A 206 -23.69 -1.79 -1.31
C LEU A 206 -24.56 -2.94 -1.86
N LEU A 207 -24.03 -4.17 -1.91
CA LEU A 207 -24.76 -5.34 -2.41
C LEU A 207 -25.92 -5.74 -1.51
N ARG A 208 -25.80 -5.53 -0.19
CA ARG A 208 -26.89 -5.75 0.79
C ARG A 208 -27.91 -4.60 0.83
N GLY A 209 -27.65 -3.50 0.15
CA GLY A 209 -28.52 -2.31 0.17
C GLY A 209 -28.45 -1.50 1.47
N GLU A 210 -27.49 -1.78 2.35
CA GLU A 210 -27.21 -0.99 3.55
C GLU A 210 -26.60 0.37 3.19
N SER A 211 -25.88 0.42 2.06
CA SER A 211 -25.33 1.65 1.48
C SER A 211 -25.83 1.84 0.04
N THR A 212 -26.13 3.09 -0.34
CA THR A 212 -26.47 3.44 -1.73
C THR A 212 -25.25 3.91 -2.53
N VAL A 213 -24.30 4.52 -1.83
CA VAL A 213 -22.95 4.91 -2.26
C VAL A 213 -22.01 4.57 -1.12
N ALA A 214 -20.76 4.21 -1.39
CA ALA A 214 -19.80 3.98 -0.33
C ALA A 214 -18.44 4.64 -0.63
N LEU A 215 -17.93 5.39 0.33
CA LEU A 215 -16.56 5.89 0.32
C LEU A 215 -15.67 4.88 1.05
N ALA A 216 -14.68 4.33 0.35
CA ALA A 216 -13.80 3.32 0.92
C ALA A 216 -12.34 3.64 0.65
N GLY A 217 -11.44 3.31 1.57
CA GLY A 217 -10.03 3.62 1.38
C GLY A 217 -9.16 3.26 2.58
N GLY A 218 -8.00 3.91 2.66
CA GLY A 218 -7.19 3.85 3.86
C GLY A 218 -6.07 4.89 3.90
N VAL A 219 -5.52 5.06 5.10
CA VAL A 219 -4.44 5.99 5.42
C VAL A 219 -3.42 5.30 6.31
N ASN A 220 -2.15 5.68 6.15
CA ASN A 220 -1.04 5.26 6.99
C ASN A 220 -0.02 6.38 7.07
N LEU A 221 0.39 6.77 8.28
CA LEU A 221 1.44 7.76 8.51
C LEU A 221 2.49 7.23 9.50
N LEU A 222 3.71 7.73 9.37
CA LEU A 222 4.88 7.33 10.15
C LEU A 222 5.31 8.53 10.99
N LEU A 223 4.69 8.70 12.17
CA LEU A 223 4.89 9.90 13.00
C LEU A 223 5.91 9.67 14.11
N THR A 224 6.17 8.42 14.46
CA THR A 224 7.13 8.07 15.52
C THR A 224 7.98 6.84 15.17
N PRO A 225 9.18 6.69 15.78
CA PRO A 225 10.09 5.59 15.44
C PRO A 225 9.68 4.23 16.00
N GLU A 226 8.80 4.14 17.02
CA GLU A 226 8.66 2.92 17.83
C GLU A 226 8.11 1.74 17.04
N GLN A 227 7.14 1.98 16.15
CA GLN A 227 6.61 0.92 15.28
C GLN A 227 7.67 0.45 14.27
N GLY A 228 8.53 1.36 13.80
CA GLY A 228 9.65 1.02 12.92
C GLY A 228 10.71 0.19 13.65
N LEU A 229 11.04 0.58 14.88
CA LEU A 229 11.96 -0.13 15.77
C LEU A 229 11.45 -1.55 16.08
N ALA A 230 10.17 -1.69 16.41
CA ALA A 230 9.56 -3.00 16.64
C ALA A 230 9.62 -3.89 15.38
N ALA A 231 9.30 -3.35 14.21
CA ALA A 231 9.38 -4.07 12.94
C ALA A 231 10.84 -4.47 12.58
N ALA A 232 11.80 -3.58 12.83
CA ALA A 232 13.22 -3.85 12.60
C ALA A 232 13.71 -5.01 13.48
N ARG A 233 13.37 -4.99 14.77
CA ARG A 233 13.72 -6.05 15.73
C ARG A 233 13.02 -7.37 15.44
N ALA A 234 11.85 -7.34 14.81
CA ALA A 234 11.17 -8.52 14.30
C ALA A 234 11.81 -9.08 13.01
N GLY A 235 12.85 -8.42 12.46
CA GLY A 235 13.50 -8.82 11.22
C GLY A 235 12.67 -8.54 9.96
N ALA A 236 11.66 -7.67 10.06
CA ALA A 236 10.72 -7.42 8.97
C ALA A 236 11.21 -6.35 7.97
N LEU A 237 12.11 -5.46 8.40
CA LEU A 237 12.60 -4.35 7.58
C LEU A 237 13.84 -4.73 6.78
N SER A 238 13.89 -4.25 5.53
CA SER A 238 15.07 -4.37 4.67
C SER A 238 16.22 -3.49 5.19
N PRO A 239 17.39 -4.05 5.53
CA PRO A 239 18.54 -3.27 5.99
C PRO A 239 19.04 -2.22 4.98
N SER A 240 18.83 -2.48 3.69
CA SER A 240 19.29 -1.62 2.59
C SER A 240 18.27 -0.55 2.19
N GLY A 241 17.12 -0.49 2.85
CA GLY A 241 16.12 0.54 2.57
C GLY A 241 15.43 0.36 1.23
N ASP A 242 15.33 -0.89 0.73
CA ASP A 242 14.62 -1.22 -0.49
C ASP A 242 13.79 -2.51 -0.36
N SER A 243 12.55 -2.44 -0.86
CA SER A 243 11.68 -3.61 -1.01
C SER A 243 11.95 -4.24 -2.38
N ARG A 244 12.39 -5.49 -2.41
CA ARG A 244 12.72 -6.22 -3.65
C ARG A 244 11.76 -7.37 -3.93
N PRO A 245 10.50 -7.12 -4.31
CA PRO A 245 9.56 -8.20 -4.57
C PRO A 245 10.10 -9.11 -5.69
N PHE A 246 10.02 -10.42 -5.46
CA PHE A 246 10.47 -11.48 -6.39
C PHE A 246 11.98 -11.60 -6.64
N ASP A 247 12.80 -10.80 -5.96
CA ASP A 247 14.26 -10.90 -6.06
C ASP A 247 14.81 -11.95 -5.08
N VAL A 248 15.84 -12.70 -5.49
CA VAL A 248 16.51 -13.69 -4.62
C VAL A 248 17.21 -13.04 -3.41
N ALA A 249 17.57 -11.77 -3.52
CA ALA A 249 18.17 -10.96 -2.46
C ALA A 249 17.12 -10.19 -1.64
N ALA A 250 15.83 -10.51 -1.75
CA ALA A 250 14.80 -9.93 -0.90
C ALA A 250 15.04 -10.27 0.58
N ASN A 251 15.06 -9.25 1.44
CA ASN A 251 15.49 -9.36 2.83
C ASN A 251 14.64 -8.51 3.80
N GLY A 252 13.41 -8.16 3.39
CA GLY A 252 12.47 -7.36 4.18
C GLY A 252 11.73 -6.33 3.32
N PHE A 253 10.88 -5.52 3.97
CA PHE A 253 10.18 -4.41 3.33
C PHE A 253 10.62 -3.05 3.89
N VAL A 254 10.19 -1.98 3.24
CA VAL A 254 10.35 -0.60 3.71
C VAL A 254 8.98 -0.01 4.01
N ARG A 255 8.85 0.73 5.12
CA ARG A 255 7.61 1.39 5.51
C ARG A 255 7.37 2.62 4.63
N ALA A 256 6.10 2.95 4.38
CA ALA A 256 5.74 4.14 3.62
C ALA A 256 4.45 4.78 4.15
N GLU A 257 4.37 6.10 4.03
CA GLU A 257 3.19 6.91 4.28
C GLU A 257 2.24 6.93 3.08
N GLY A 258 1.02 7.38 3.30
CA GLY A 258 0.11 7.74 2.23
C GLY A 258 -1.34 7.40 2.54
N GLY A 259 -2.19 7.68 1.57
CA GLY A 259 -3.58 7.28 1.60
C GLY A 259 -4.20 7.26 0.22
N ALA A 260 -5.28 6.50 0.09
CA ALA A 260 -6.10 6.45 -1.11
C ALA A 260 -7.55 6.16 -0.77
N PHE A 261 -8.46 6.76 -1.52
CA PHE A 261 -9.90 6.59 -1.39
C PHE A 261 -10.55 6.40 -2.75
N VAL A 262 -11.58 5.57 -2.78
CA VAL A 262 -12.45 5.32 -3.92
C VAL A 262 -13.90 5.58 -3.52
N LEU A 263 -14.65 6.18 -4.44
CA LEU A 263 -16.11 6.27 -4.33
C LEU A 263 -16.74 5.14 -5.14
N LEU A 264 -17.60 4.37 -4.48
CA LEU A 264 -18.16 3.12 -4.98
C LEU A 264 -19.68 3.23 -5.09
N LYS A 265 -20.23 2.61 -6.13
CA LYS A 265 -21.67 2.58 -6.39
C LYS A 265 -22.06 1.29 -7.11
N PRO A 266 -23.26 0.72 -6.92
CA PRO A 266 -23.73 -0.38 -7.76
C PRO A 266 -23.64 0.00 -9.24
N ALA A 267 -23.07 -0.87 -10.08
CA ALA A 267 -22.79 -0.54 -11.47
C ALA A 267 -24.05 -0.18 -12.27
N ALA A 268 -25.19 -0.81 -11.94
CA ALA A 268 -26.49 -0.46 -12.53
C ALA A 268 -26.91 0.98 -12.18
N ALA A 269 -26.74 1.40 -10.92
CA ALA A 269 -27.04 2.76 -10.50
C ALA A 269 -26.05 3.77 -11.11
N ALA A 270 -24.77 3.42 -11.20
CA ALA A 270 -23.77 4.25 -11.87
C ALA A 270 -24.10 4.47 -13.35
N ALA A 271 -24.56 3.43 -14.05
CA ALA A 271 -24.99 3.54 -15.43
C ALA A 271 -26.27 4.38 -15.58
N ALA A 272 -27.25 4.19 -14.69
CA ALA A 272 -28.51 4.94 -14.69
C ALA A 272 -28.28 6.45 -14.47
N ASP A 273 -27.38 6.78 -13.55
CA ASP A 273 -27.07 8.17 -13.21
C ASP A 273 -26.05 8.81 -14.19
N GLY A 274 -25.55 8.03 -15.15
CA GLY A 274 -24.63 8.50 -16.17
C GLY A 274 -23.21 8.78 -15.65
N ASP A 275 -22.84 8.15 -14.53
CA ASP A 275 -21.54 8.30 -13.89
C ASP A 275 -20.40 7.86 -14.82
N GLU A 276 -19.27 8.55 -14.69
CA GLU A 276 -18.02 8.15 -15.29
C GLU A 276 -17.34 7.08 -14.42
N VAL A 277 -16.97 5.93 -15.01
CA VAL A 277 -16.43 4.76 -14.27
C VAL A 277 -14.98 4.48 -14.64
N TYR A 278 -14.13 4.27 -13.63
CA TYR A 278 -12.73 3.83 -13.81
C TYR A 278 -12.63 2.33 -14.09
N CYS A 279 -13.30 1.53 -13.25
CA CYS A 279 -13.31 0.08 -13.36
C CYS A 279 -14.51 -0.53 -12.61
N LEU A 280 -14.71 -1.82 -12.81
CA LEU A 280 -15.70 -2.63 -12.10
C LEU A 280 -15.01 -3.59 -11.14
N LEU A 281 -15.49 -3.62 -9.90
CA LEU A 281 -15.18 -4.64 -8.91
C LEU A 281 -16.20 -5.77 -9.08
N ARG A 282 -15.74 -6.90 -9.60
CA ARG A 282 -16.61 -8.03 -9.96
C ARG A 282 -16.88 -8.98 -8.80
N GLY A 283 -15.97 -9.03 -7.83
CA GLY A 283 -16.06 -9.89 -6.65
C GLY A 283 -14.80 -9.78 -5.82
N GLY A 284 -14.90 -10.18 -4.56
CA GLY A 284 -13.81 -10.19 -3.59
C GLY A 284 -14.11 -11.16 -2.45
N ALA A 285 -13.12 -11.37 -1.58
CA ALA A 285 -13.21 -12.29 -0.46
C ALA A 285 -12.19 -11.91 0.63
N VAL A 286 -12.51 -12.25 1.87
CA VAL A 286 -11.63 -12.10 3.04
C VAL A 286 -11.63 -13.42 3.82
N ASN A 287 -10.45 -13.87 4.24
CA ASN A 287 -10.28 -14.99 5.18
C ASN A 287 -9.09 -14.70 6.11
N ASN A 288 -8.64 -15.71 6.85
CA ASN A 288 -7.42 -15.65 7.65
C ASN A 288 -6.60 -16.93 7.49
N ASP A 289 -5.33 -16.87 7.87
CA ASP A 289 -4.38 -17.98 7.76
C ASP A 289 -4.69 -19.14 8.73
N GLY A 290 -5.47 -18.91 9.78
CA GLY A 290 -5.76 -19.88 10.83
C GLY A 290 -4.52 -20.14 11.70
N GLY A 291 -4.22 -21.42 11.94
CA GLY A 291 -3.00 -21.85 12.65
C GLY A 291 -1.80 -22.02 11.71
N GLY A 292 -0.60 -22.14 12.27
CA GLY A 292 0.62 -22.28 11.46
C GLY A 292 1.90 -22.33 12.28
N GLU A 293 3.03 -22.11 11.60
CA GLU A 293 4.36 -22.09 12.22
C GLU A 293 4.54 -20.94 13.21
N SER A 294 3.94 -19.78 12.92
CA SER A 294 3.85 -18.64 13.84
C SER A 294 2.71 -17.72 13.43
N VAL A 295 2.30 -16.82 14.32
CA VAL A 295 1.24 -15.83 14.07
C VAL A 295 1.57 -14.91 12.88
N ALA A 296 2.85 -14.64 12.61
CA ALA A 296 3.28 -13.74 11.54
C ALA A 296 3.66 -14.47 10.24
N ALA A 297 3.65 -15.80 10.23
CA ALA A 297 4.03 -16.59 9.05
C ALA A 297 2.83 -16.78 8.10
N PRO A 298 2.94 -16.37 6.82
CA PRO A 298 1.84 -16.48 5.87
C PRO A 298 1.51 -17.94 5.52
N GLN A 299 0.22 -18.26 5.34
CA GLN A 299 -0.22 -19.60 4.92
C GLN A 299 -0.60 -19.68 3.44
N VAL A 300 0.20 -20.39 2.64
CA VAL A 300 -0.01 -20.56 1.18
C VAL A 300 -1.39 -21.15 0.86
N ARG A 301 -1.88 -22.09 1.68
CA ARG A 301 -3.20 -22.72 1.46
C ARG A 301 -4.35 -21.72 1.63
N ALA A 302 -4.31 -20.92 2.70
CA ALA A 302 -5.32 -19.91 2.98
C ALA A 302 -5.32 -18.80 1.91
N GLN A 303 -4.14 -18.38 1.45
CA GLN A 303 -4.02 -17.43 0.33
C GLN A 303 -4.58 -17.99 -0.98
N ALA A 304 -4.32 -19.26 -1.29
CA ALA A 304 -4.89 -19.90 -2.47
C ALA A 304 -6.41 -20.05 -2.36
N GLU A 305 -6.93 -20.28 -1.15
CA GLU A 305 -8.37 -20.37 -0.89
C GLU A 305 -9.07 -19.02 -1.08
N VAL A 306 -8.56 -17.93 -0.50
CA VAL A 306 -9.20 -16.61 -0.62
C VAL A 306 -9.22 -16.12 -2.07
N ILE A 307 -8.17 -16.41 -2.84
CA ILE A 307 -8.14 -16.11 -4.28
C ILE A 307 -9.21 -16.91 -5.02
N ARG A 308 -9.36 -18.21 -4.74
CA ARG A 308 -10.41 -19.03 -5.36
C ARG A 308 -11.81 -18.52 -5.01
N LEU A 309 -12.03 -18.14 -3.75
CA LEU A 309 -13.30 -17.58 -3.30
C LEU A 309 -13.60 -16.25 -3.99
N ALA A 310 -12.62 -15.35 -4.10
CA ALA A 310 -12.77 -14.09 -4.83
C ALA A 310 -13.10 -14.33 -6.31
N CYS A 311 -12.43 -15.28 -6.98
CA CYS A 311 -12.76 -15.65 -8.36
C CYS A 311 -14.17 -16.24 -8.50
N ALA A 312 -14.59 -17.10 -7.57
CA ALA A 312 -15.92 -17.69 -7.57
C ALA A 312 -17.00 -16.60 -7.38
N ASN A 313 -16.80 -15.69 -6.43
CA ASN A 313 -17.67 -14.53 -6.19
C ASN A 313 -17.73 -13.59 -7.40
N ALA A 314 -16.63 -13.49 -8.17
CA ALA A 314 -16.59 -12.72 -9.41
C ALA A 314 -17.24 -13.42 -10.62
N GLY A 315 -17.78 -14.63 -10.45
CA GLY A 315 -18.30 -15.46 -11.53
C GLY A 315 -17.22 -15.96 -12.50
N TRP A 316 -15.94 -15.84 -12.13
CA TRP A 316 -14.83 -16.29 -12.95
C TRP A 316 -14.67 -17.81 -12.84
N ARG A 317 -15.10 -18.52 -13.88
CA ARG A 317 -14.76 -19.94 -14.08
C ARG A 317 -13.41 -20.04 -14.79
N ARG A 318 -12.54 -20.93 -14.31
CA ARG A 318 -11.29 -21.25 -15.02
C ARG A 318 -11.61 -21.68 -16.46
N PRO A 319 -10.87 -21.18 -17.47
CA PRO A 319 -10.96 -21.71 -18.83
C PRO A 319 -10.70 -23.23 -18.83
N SER A 320 -11.50 -23.97 -19.60
CA SER A 320 -11.46 -25.45 -19.69
C SER A 320 -10.10 -26.02 -20.16
N TRP A 321 -9.25 -25.22 -20.79
CA TRP A 321 -7.89 -25.63 -21.17
C TRP A 321 -6.91 -25.68 -19.99
N ALA A 322 -7.22 -25.05 -18.86
CA ALA A 322 -6.39 -25.10 -17.65
C ALA A 322 -6.63 -26.35 -16.79
N THR A 323 -7.64 -27.16 -17.12
CA THR A 323 -7.94 -28.44 -16.45
C THR A 323 -7.27 -29.65 -17.09
N SER A 324 -6.79 -29.55 -18.34
CA SER A 324 -6.20 -30.68 -19.07
C SER A 324 -4.74 -30.97 -18.74
N SER A 325 -4.05 -30.12 -17.95
CA SER A 325 -2.65 -30.35 -17.56
C SER A 325 -2.42 -30.74 -16.09
N CYS A 326 -3.50 -30.88 -15.30
CA CYS A 326 -3.40 -31.23 -13.88
C CYS A 326 -4.19 -32.50 -13.55
N THR A 327 -3.98 -33.57 -14.31
CA THR A 327 -4.20 -34.95 -13.84
C THR A 327 -2.85 -35.65 -13.82
N ALA A 328 -1.99 -35.25 -12.89
CA ALA A 328 -0.93 -36.14 -12.44
C ALA A 328 -1.60 -37.24 -11.60
N PRO A 329 -1.39 -38.53 -11.88
CA PRO A 329 -1.98 -39.60 -11.09
C PRO A 329 -1.50 -39.49 -9.64
N ALA A 330 -2.44 -39.65 -8.70
CA ALA A 330 -2.14 -39.72 -7.28
C ALA A 330 -1.02 -40.75 -7.04
N PRO A 331 0.01 -40.46 -6.23
CA PRO A 331 1.03 -41.46 -5.93
C PRO A 331 0.37 -42.61 -5.18
N ALA A 332 0.42 -43.80 -5.79
CA ALA A 332 0.05 -45.04 -5.15
C ALA A 332 0.79 -45.19 -3.81
N ARG A 333 0.08 -45.70 -2.79
CA ARG A 333 0.62 -46.03 -1.47
C ARG A 333 1.89 -46.88 -1.63
N ALA A 334 3.05 -46.27 -1.46
CA ALA A 334 4.30 -46.98 -1.28
C ALA A 334 4.47 -47.35 0.19
N THR A 335 4.71 -48.63 0.40
CA THR A 335 4.80 -49.36 1.65
C THR A 335 5.99 -48.93 2.52
N ARG A 336 5.76 -49.08 3.83
CA ARG A 336 6.73 -49.00 4.94
C ARG A 336 8.11 -49.55 4.54
N SER A 337 9.16 -48.72 4.63
CA SER A 337 10.48 -49.21 5.04
C SER A 337 11.20 -48.18 5.90
N ARG A 338 11.68 -48.65 7.06
CA ARG A 338 12.46 -47.90 8.04
C ARG A 338 13.78 -47.44 7.42
N ARG A 339 14.18 -46.19 7.68
CA ARG A 339 15.60 -45.84 7.88
C ARG A 339 15.72 -44.64 8.83
N ARG A 340 16.47 -44.87 9.91
CA ARG A 340 16.90 -43.91 10.93
C ARG A 340 17.85 -42.88 10.31
N ARG A 341 17.82 -41.62 10.76
CA ARG A 341 18.98 -40.94 11.37
C ARG A 341 18.68 -39.50 11.82
N SER A 342 19.02 -39.27 13.11
CA SER A 342 19.62 -38.07 13.71
C SER A 342 19.06 -36.69 13.39
N ALA A 343 18.20 -36.20 14.29
CA ALA A 343 18.02 -34.77 14.51
C ALA A 343 19.24 -34.21 15.27
N ARG A 344 20.01 -33.32 14.65
CA ARG A 344 20.90 -32.39 15.36
C ARG A 344 20.21 -31.03 15.41
N ARG A 345 19.88 -30.63 16.64
CA ARG A 345 19.43 -29.28 17.03
C ARG A 345 20.42 -28.22 16.53
N TRP A 346 19.89 -27.11 16.03
CA TRP A 346 20.62 -25.85 15.91
C TRP A 346 20.22 -24.95 17.08
N ALA A 347 21.21 -24.51 17.84
CA ALA A 347 21.15 -23.40 18.78
C ALA A 347 22.35 -22.47 18.49
N PRO A 348 22.24 -21.16 18.74
CA PRO A 348 23.14 -20.15 18.19
C PRO A 348 24.39 -19.98 19.06
N ALA A 349 25.52 -19.62 18.44
CA ALA A 349 26.69 -19.12 19.15
C ALA A 349 27.34 -17.98 18.35
N GLY A 350 27.50 -16.84 19.01
CA GLY A 350 28.28 -15.69 18.57
C GLY A 350 29.80 -15.93 18.61
N PRO A 351 30.60 -14.86 18.39
CA PRO A 351 31.84 -14.93 17.61
C PRO A 351 33.09 -15.22 18.44
N PRO A 352 34.22 -15.51 17.76
CA PRO A 352 35.39 -14.68 18.03
C PRO A 352 36.21 -14.30 16.79
N ALA A 353 37.10 -13.34 17.05
CA ALA A 353 37.83 -12.49 16.13
C ALA A 353 39.06 -13.12 15.45
N SER A 354 39.45 -12.46 14.36
CA SER A 354 40.83 -12.21 13.86
C SER A 354 41.81 -13.38 13.71
N ARG A 355 42.20 -13.66 12.46
CA ARG A 355 43.63 -13.75 12.06
C ARG A 355 43.78 -13.66 10.54
N CYS A 356 44.57 -12.67 10.12
CA CYS A 356 45.17 -12.54 8.79
C CYS A 356 45.89 -13.82 8.38
N TRP A 357 45.71 -14.30 7.14
CA TRP A 357 46.75 -14.94 6.35
C TRP A 357 46.56 -14.59 4.87
N SER A 358 47.67 -14.19 4.24
CA SER A 358 47.80 -13.67 2.89
C SER A 358 47.87 -14.75 1.80
N ALA A 359 47.27 -14.43 0.65
CA ALA A 359 47.68 -14.72 -0.73
C ALA A 359 48.43 -16.03 -1.07
N ARG A 360 47.81 -16.87 -1.92
CA ARG A 360 48.39 -17.18 -3.25
C ARG A 360 47.37 -17.79 -4.22
N SER A 361 47.53 -17.37 -5.47
CA SER A 361 46.85 -17.80 -6.68
C SER A 361 47.25 -19.22 -7.11
N SER A 362 46.29 -19.99 -7.63
CA SER A 362 46.55 -20.91 -8.75
C SER A 362 45.27 -21.13 -9.57
N ARG A 363 45.41 -20.88 -10.87
CA ARG A 363 44.48 -21.31 -11.93
C ARG A 363 44.69 -22.81 -12.13
N THR A 364 43.62 -23.59 -12.10
CA THR A 364 43.53 -24.85 -12.85
C THR A 364 42.11 -25.02 -13.35
N SER A 365 42.02 -25.06 -14.67
CA SER A 365 40.88 -25.43 -15.50
C SER A 365 40.45 -26.88 -15.23
N ALA A 366 39.18 -27.08 -14.89
CA ALA A 366 38.51 -28.37 -15.00
C ALA A 366 37.11 -28.15 -15.57
N THR A 367 36.93 -28.61 -16.80
CA THR A 367 35.68 -28.66 -17.54
C THR A 367 34.66 -29.57 -16.85
N TRP A 368 33.51 -29.03 -16.45
CA TRP A 368 32.36 -29.83 -15.99
C TRP A 368 31.25 -29.77 -17.04
N ARG A 369 30.88 -30.94 -17.58
CA ARG A 369 29.76 -31.14 -18.52
C ARG A 369 28.47 -31.40 -17.71
N PRO A 370 27.32 -30.79 -18.08
CA PRO A 370 26.04 -31.08 -17.42
C PRO A 370 25.38 -32.36 -17.99
N PRO A 371 24.61 -33.12 -17.19
CA PRO A 371 23.72 -34.19 -17.65
C PRO A 371 22.40 -33.61 -18.23
N PRO A 372 21.61 -34.40 -19.00
CA PRO A 372 20.78 -33.89 -20.08
C PRO A 372 19.46 -33.26 -19.65
N ALA A 373 18.99 -32.37 -20.52
CA ALA A 373 17.77 -31.61 -20.43
C ALA A 373 16.51 -32.48 -20.48
N SER A 374 15.55 -32.18 -19.62
CA SER A 374 14.12 -32.33 -19.96
C SER A 374 13.30 -31.31 -19.17
N TRP A 375 12.33 -30.69 -19.86
CA TRP A 375 11.30 -29.75 -19.39
C TRP A 375 11.72 -28.28 -19.27
N ALA A 376 12.00 -27.70 -20.44
CA ALA A 376 11.86 -26.27 -20.69
C ALA A 376 10.38 -25.87 -20.75
N LEU A 377 9.95 -24.94 -19.90
CA LEU A 377 8.84 -24.03 -20.20
C LEU A 377 9.43 -22.63 -20.26
N SER A 378 9.74 -22.23 -21.48
CA SER A 378 10.17 -20.89 -21.84
C SER A 378 9.06 -20.22 -22.66
N ARG A 379 9.00 -18.89 -22.53
CA ARG A 379 8.40 -17.89 -23.44
C ARG A 379 7.00 -17.39 -23.09
N TRP A 380 6.96 -16.37 -22.24
CA TRP A 380 6.18 -15.15 -22.50
C TRP A 380 7.16 -13.96 -22.48
N PRO A 381 7.27 -13.15 -23.55
CA PRO A 381 8.28 -12.09 -23.62
C PRO A 381 7.74 -10.78 -23.05
N TRP A 382 8.20 -10.40 -21.86
CA TRP A 382 8.27 -9.00 -21.46
C TRP A 382 9.73 -8.58 -21.53
N ARG A 383 10.07 -7.76 -22.55
CA ARG A 383 11.39 -7.12 -22.65
C ARG A 383 11.48 -6.05 -21.56
N CYS A 384 12.10 -6.37 -20.43
CA CYS A 384 12.58 -5.36 -19.49
C CYS A 384 13.96 -4.86 -19.97
N ALA A 385 14.03 -3.58 -20.33
CA ALA A 385 15.29 -2.87 -20.48
C ALA A 385 15.86 -2.62 -19.07
N ALA A 386 16.83 -3.44 -18.66
CA ALA A 386 17.62 -3.19 -17.47
C ALA A 386 18.65 -2.08 -17.77
N ALA A 387 18.38 -0.85 -17.34
CA ALA A 387 19.40 0.19 -17.26
C ALA A 387 20.07 0.10 -15.88
N SER A 388 21.25 -0.51 -15.83
CA SER A 388 22.11 -0.48 -14.65
C SER A 388 22.59 0.96 -14.38
N CYS A 389 22.07 1.62 -13.34
CA CYS A 389 22.67 2.85 -12.84
C CYS A 389 23.95 2.50 -12.06
N ARG A 390 25.11 2.54 -12.73
CA ARG A 390 26.40 2.63 -12.05
C ARG A 390 26.57 4.06 -11.56
N ARG A 391 26.65 4.26 -10.24
CA ARG A 391 27.11 5.53 -9.66
C ARG A 391 28.60 5.70 -9.98
N ALA A 392 28.92 6.69 -10.80
CA ALA A 392 30.28 7.19 -10.91
C ALA A 392 30.56 8.05 -9.67
N SER A 393 31.55 7.64 -8.88
CA SER A 393 32.13 8.42 -7.80
C SER A 393 33.01 9.52 -8.39
N THR A 394 32.57 10.78 -8.31
CA THR A 394 33.44 11.94 -8.56
C THR A 394 33.82 12.60 -7.23
N THR A 395 35.07 12.40 -6.86
CA THR A 395 35.80 13.08 -5.78
C THR A 395 35.88 14.59 -6.06
N PRO A 396 35.61 15.49 -5.10
CA PRO A 396 35.88 16.91 -5.30
C PRO A 396 37.37 17.19 -5.11
N HIS A 397 37.99 17.78 -6.14
CA HIS A 397 39.32 18.35 -6.10
C HIS A 397 39.38 19.51 -5.09
N ARG A 398 40.27 19.38 -4.10
CA ARG A 398 40.77 20.47 -3.25
C ARG A 398 41.27 21.64 -4.12
N THR A 399 40.68 22.82 -3.99
CA THR A 399 41.31 24.08 -4.41
C THR A 399 41.87 24.80 -3.18
N ARG A 400 43.21 24.87 -3.17
CA ARG A 400 44.02 25.75 -2.33
C ARG A 400 43.69 27.21 -2.67
N ARG A 401 43.36 28.03 -1.67
CA ARG A 401 43.62 29.47 -1.70
C ARG A 401 44.32 29.85 -0.39
N SER A 402 45.61 30.15 -0.50
CA SER A 402 46.35 30.97 0.45
C SER A 402 47.16 31.99 -0.33
N ARG A 403 46.94 33.26 -0.01
CA ARG A 403 47.85 34.42 -0.02
C ARG A 403 46.98 35.63 0.36
N SER A 404 46.95 36.02 1.63
CA SER A 404 47.94 36.77 2.40
C SER A 404 48.00 38.24 1.99
N THR A 405 47.39 39.07 2.83
CA THR A 405 47.97 40.37 3.20
C THR A 405 48.89 40.14 4.39
N SER A 406 50.06 40.78 4.34
CA SER A 406 51.25 40.71 5.20
C SER A 406 52.31 39.71 4.73
#